data_AF-A0AAD7QX18-F1
#
_entry.id   AF-A0AAD7QX18-F1
#
_cell.length_a   1.000
_cell.length_b   1.000
_cell.length_c   1.000
_cell.angle_alpha   90.00
_cell.angle_beta   90.00
_cell.angle_gamma   90.00
#
_symmetry.space_group_name_H-M   'P 1'
#
loop_
_entity.id
_entity.type
_entity.pdbx_description
1 polymer ?
#
loop_
_entity_poly.entity_id
_entity_poly.type
_entity_poly.pdbx_seq_one_letter_code
_entity_poly.pdbx_strand_id
1 'polypeptide(L)'
;MQETLTPRSRSPLGLIPSHKSYRYFIHKYEVPRKLLHVSIGFLTLGLYWNGIKLSQVTPVMVFLLVNVVALDILRFKFPIFSTYYIKAFGFLMRESEVNKWNGIVWYLLGLTLVFLVFPKDISLLSILLLSWCDTAASSFGRAYGHLTPKFFRNKSLAGTGAAFLTGVGAAYLEYGLIVPASPGVNVGEHLAWSPETSKLSLTALCTLSGVVGAAAEAVDLWGLDDNLTIPVMSAIVMQIAVALFEK
;
A
#
# COMPACT_ATOMS: atom_id res chain seq x y z
N MET A 1 31.44 3.99 -14.96
CA MET A 1 31.01 3.65 -13.60
C MET A 1 29.75 2.80 -13.72
N GLN A 2 29.87 1.48 -13.52
CA GLN A 2 28.74 0.56 -13.63
C GLN A 2 27.93 0.72 -12.33
N GLU A 3 26.88 1.56 -12.35
CA GLU A 3 25.95 1.68 -11.22
C GLU A 3 25.37 0.29 -10.94
N THR A 4 25.65 -0.25 -9.76
CA THR A 4 25.08 -1.49 -9.26
C THR A 4 23.57 -1.30 -9.10
N LEU A 5 22.83 -1.69 -10.13
CA LEU A 5 21.38 -1.78 -10.14
C LEU A 5 20.92 -2.56 -8.90
N THR A 6 20.11 -1.92 -8.06
CA THR A 6 19.47 -2.55 -6.90
C THR A 6 18.75 -3.85 -7.29
N PRO A 7 18.54 -4.82 -6.38
CA PRO A 7 17.95 -6.12 -6.73
C PRO A 7 16.60 -6.03 -7.47
N ARG A 8 15.79 -4.99 -7.20
CA ARG A 8 14.49 -4.74 -7.85
C ARG A 8 14.61 -4.13 -9.26
N SER A 9 15.74 -3.53 -9.63
CA SER A 9 15.98 -2.99 -10.98
C SER A 9 16.64 -4.00 -11.94
N ARG A 10 16.56 -5.29 -11.61
CA ARG A 10 17.04 -6.41 -12.45
C ARG A 10 16.02 -6.85 -13.50
N SER A 11 14.87 -6.19 -13.61
CA SER A 11 13.95 -6.46 -14.72
C SER A 11 14.61 -6.05 -16.04
N PRO A 12 14.59 -6.88 -17.09
CA PRO A 12 15.17 -6.51 -18.37
C PRO A 12 14.48 -5.24 -18.87
N LEU A 13 15.28 -4.18 -19.05
CA LEU A 13 14.82 -2.94 -19.65
C LEU A 13 14.40 -3.22 -21.10
N GLY A 14 13.19 -2.81 -21.44
CA GLY A 14 12.80 -2.64 -22.83
C GLY A 14 11.66 -3.50 -23.35
N LEU A 15 10.92 -4.17 -22.47
CA LEU A 15 9.62 -4.74 -22.83
C LEU A 15 8.54 -3.65 -22.88
N ILE A 16 8.72 -2.57 -22.10
CA ILE A 16 7.80 -1.44 -22.07
C ILE A 16 8.44 -0.20 -22.74
N PRO A 17 7.87 0.34 -23.83
CA PRO A 17 8.43 1.51 -24.53
C PRO A 17 8.61 2.75 -23.65
N SER A 18 7.67 3.04 -22.76
CA SER A 18 7.72 4.22 -21.87
C SER A 18 8.88 4.16 -20.87
N HIS A 19 9.33 2.96 -20.47
CA HIS A 19 10.50 2.78 -19.59
C HIS A 19 11.81 3.11 -20.30
N LYS A 20 11.87 3.00 -21.64
CA LYS A 20 13.02 3.48 -22.42
C LYS A 20 13.01 5.00 -22.52
N SER A 21 11.87 5.59 -22.90
CA SER A 21 11.74 7.04 -23.12
C SER A 21 11.91 7.85 -21.83
N TYR A 22 11.45 7.32 -20.69
CA TYR A 22 11.45 8.01 -19.41
C TYR A 22 12.07 7.16 -18.29
N ARG A 23 13.26 6.61 -18.55
CA ARG A 23 13.94 5.66 -17.66
C ARG A 23 14.03 6.11 -16.20
N TYR A 24 14.49 7.33 -15.93
CA TYR A 24 14.62 7.79 -14.54
C TYR A 24 13.27 7.94 -13.85
N PHE A 25 12.32 8.59 -14.52
CA PHE A 25 11.00 8.92 -13.98
C PHE A 25 10.12 7.67 -13.80
N ILE A 26 10.04 6.80 -14.81
CA ILE A 26 9.16 5.62 -14.81
C ILE A 26 9.88 4.39 -14.23
N HIS A 27 11.11 4.08 -14.66
CA HIS A 27 11.77 2.82 -14.27
C HIS A 27 12.60 2.95 -12.98
N LYS A 28 13.44 3.99 -12.80
CA LYS A 28 14.31 4.12 -11.61
C LYS A 28 13.51 4.55 -10.37
N TYR A 29 12.69 5.60 -10.53
CA TYR A 29 11.94 6.18 -9.41
C TYR A 29 10.49 5.72 -9.29
N GLU A 30 9.93 5.05 -10.31
CA GLU A 30 8.54 4.56 -10.33
C GLU A 30 7.52 5.67 -10.00
N VAL A 31 7.75 6.89 -10.47
CA VAL A 31 6.98 8.07 -10.04
C VAL A 31 5.49 7.93 -10.33
N PRO A 32 5.03 7.55 -11.56
CA PRO A 32 3.59 7.46 -11.82
C PRO A 32 2.87 6.45 -10.93
N ARG A 33 3.47 5.28 -10.73
CA ARG A 33 2.93 4.23 -9.86
C ARG A 33 2.81 4.73 -8.42
N LYS A 34 3.85 5.38 -7.90
CA LYS A 34 3.85 5.92 -6.53
C LYS A 34 2.87 7.06 -6.34
N LEU A 35 2.71 7.93 -7.34
CA LEU A 35 1.70 8.98 -7.31
C LEU A 35 0.30 8.38 -7.23
N LEU A 36 0.01 7.34 -8.03
CA LEU A 36 -1.24 6.59 -7.92
C LEU A 36 -1.39 5.96 -6.54
N HIS A 37 -0.33 5.35 -6.01
CA HIS A 37 -0.36 4.70 -4.71
C HIS A 37 -0.70 5.69 -3.60
N VAL A 38 0.04 6.81 -3.53
CA VAL A 38 -0.14 7.87 -2.53
C VAL A 38 -1.50 8.56 -2.65
N SER A 39 -2.00 8.79 -3.87
CA SER A 39 -3.29 9.44 -4.09
C SER A 39 -4.45 8.62 -3.53
N ILE A 40 -4.34 7.29 -3.50
CA ILE A 40 -5.38 6.43 -2.93
C ILE A 40 -5.49 6.62 -1.41
N GLY A 41 -4.40 6.91 -0.71
CA GLY A 41 -4.47 7.29 0.71
C GLY A 41 -5.30 8.56 0.93
N PHE A 42 -5.08 9.59 0.12
CA PHE A 42 -5.89 10.82 0.17
C PHE A 42 -7.35 10.60 -0.23
N LEU A 43 -7.59 9.80 -1.28
CA LEU A 43 -8.95 9.43 -1.69
C LEU A 43 -9.68 8.70 -0.55
N THR A 44 -9.01 7.77 0.10
CA THR A 44 -9.55 6.97 1.21
C THR A 44 -9.96 7.87 2.38
N LEU A 45 -9.10 8.81 2.78
CA LEU A 45 -9.44 9.80 3.81
C LEU A 45 -10.58 10.73 3.37
N GLY A 46 -10.61 11.13 2.09
CA GLY A 46 -11.69 11.93 1.54
C GLY A 46 -13.04 11.21 1.57
N LEU A 47 -13.07 9.93 1.19
CA LEU A 47 -14.28 9.10 1.26
C LEU A 47 -14.77 8.96 2.70
N TYR A 48 -13.85 8.69 3.63
CA TYR A 48 -14.18 8.64 5.05
C TYR A 48 -14.76 9.96 5.56
N TRP A 49 -14.11 11.10 5.27
CA TRP A 49 -14.55 12.42 5.70
C TRP A 49 -15.96 12.75 5.20
N ASN A 50 -16.32 12.27 4.01
CA ASN A 50 -17.65 12.44 3.43
C ASN A 50 -18.67 11.41 3.92
N GLY A 51 -18.36 10.59 4.93
CA GLY A 51 -19.28 9.63 5.52
C GLY A 51 -19.59 8.42 4.65
N ILE A 52 -18.77 8.13 3.65
CA ILE A 52 -18.96 6.95 2.78
C ILE A 52 -18.60 5.69 3.56
N LYS A 53 -19.56 4.77 3.65
CA LYS A 53 -19.40 3.52 4.41
C LYS A 53 -18.65 2.47 3.60
N LEU A 54 -17.98 1.54 4.29
CA LEU A 54 -17.32 0.40 3.63
C LEU A 54 -18.29 -0.41 2.76
N SER A 55 -19.54 -0.60 3.19
CA SER A 55 -20.56 -1.31 2.41
C SER A 55 -20.85 -0.68 1.03
N GLN A 56 -20.57 0.61 0.85
CA GLN A 56 -20.71 1.32 -0.42
C GLN A 56 -19.45 1.19 -1.29
N VAL A 57 -18.27 1.08 -0.67
CA VAL A 57 -16.97 1.01 -1.37
C VAL A 57 -16.62 -0.42 -1.77
N THR A 58 -16.90 -1.41 -0.93
CA THR A 58 -16.54 -2.82 -1.18
C THR A 58 -17.08 -3.37 -2.50
N PRO A 59 -18.35 -3.15 -2.89
CA PRO A 59 -18.85 -3.61 -4.19
C PRO A 59 -18.10 -2.98 -5.36
N VAL A 60 -17.69 -1.72 -5.24
CA VAL A 60 -16.88 -1.03 -6.26
C VAL A 60 -15.49 -1.67 -6.36
N MET A 61 -14.85 -2.00 -5.23
CA MET A 61 -13.56 -2.70 -5.25
C MET A 61 -13.65 -4.08 -5.90
N VAL A 62 -14.69 -4.86 -5.58
CA VAL A 62 -14.95 -6.17 -6.20
C VAL A 62 -15.17 -6.01 -7.70
N PHE A 63 -15.99 -5.04 -8.11
CA PHE A 63 -16.24 -4.75 -9.53
C PHE A 63 -14.93 -4.40 -10.26
N LEU A 64 -14.10 -3.52 -9.70
CA LEU A 64 -12.80 -3.16 -10.27
C LEU A 64 -11.87 -4.38 -10.34
N LEU A 65 -11.81 -5.20 -9.29
CA LEU A 65 -10.98 -6.40 -9.24
C LEU A 65 -11.34 -7.37 -10.37
N VAL A 66 -12.64 -7.68 -10.53
CA VAL A 66 -13.12 -8.58 -11.58
C VAL A 66 -12.76 -8.06 -12.97
N ASN A 67 -12.96 -6.76 -13.21
CA ASN A 67 -12.63 -6.15 -14.51
C ASN A 67 -11.12 -6.14 -14.78
N VAL A 68 -10.29 -5.79 -13.80
CA VAL A 68 -8.82 -5.79 -13.98
C VAL A 68 -8.29 -7.22 -14.20
N VAL A 69 -8.82 -8.21 -13.48
CA VAL A 69 -8.49 -9.63 -13.72
C VAL A 69 -8.89 -10.05 -15.13
N ALA A 70 -10.07 -9.66 -15.61
CA ALA A 70 -10.51 -9.94 -16.98
C ALA A 70 -9.58 -9.29 -18.02
N LEU A 71 -9.18 -8.04 -17.81
CA LEU A 71 -8.22 -7.34 -18.67
C LEU A 71 -6.85 -8.04 -18.70
N ASP A 72 -6.37 -8.54 -17.56
CA ASP A 72 -5.12 -9.30 -17.50
C ASP A 72 -5.22 -10.66 -18.21
N ILE A 73 -6.35 -11.36 -18.11
CA ILE A 73 -6.60 -12.59 -18.88
C ILE A 73 -6.57 -12.29 -20.38
N LEU A 74 -7.20 -11.19 -20.82
CA LEU A 74 -7.16 -10.77 -22.23
C LEU A 74 -5.71 -10.43 -22.66
N ARG A 75 -4.95 -9.75 -21.79
CA ARG A 75 -3.53 -9.43 -22.02
C ARG A 75 -2.67 -10.69 -22.18
N PHE A 76 -2.91 -11.75 -21.40
CA PHE A 76 -2.17 -13.00 -21.56
C PHE A 76 -2.59 -13.80 -22.79
N LYS A 77 -3.86 -13.74 -23.19
CA LYS A 77 -4.39 -14.53 -24.31
C LYS A 77 -4.11 -13.93 -25.68
N PHE A 78 -4.15 -12.59 -25.81
CA PHE A 78 -4.14 -11.92 -27.11
C PHE A 78 -2.92 -10.99 -27.25
N PRO A 79 -1.90 -11.35 -28.07
CA PRO A 79 -0.68 -10.56 -28.24
C PRO A 79 -0.92 -9.12 -28.74
N ILE A 80 -1.91 -8.95 -29.63
CA ILE A 80 -2.31 -7.63 -30.15
C ILE A 80 -2.83 -6.76 -29.02
N PHE A 81 -3.77 -7.29 -28.21
CA PHE A 81 -4.31 -6.58 -27.05
C PHE A 81 -3.22 -6.25 -26.03
N SER A 82 -2.32 -7.21 -25.75
CA SER A 82 -1.16 -7.00 -24.87
C SER A 82 -0.31 -5.81 -25.31
N THR A 83 -0.06 -5.68 -26.61
CA THR A 83 0.73 -4.56 -27.16
C THR A 83 0.04 -3.22 -26.91
N TYR A 84 -1.26 -3.11 -27.16
CA TYR A 84 -2.00 -1.87 -26.89
C TYR A 84 -2.11 -1.58 -25.40
N TYR A 85 -2.36 -2.60 -24.58
CA TYR A 85 -2.42 -2.48 -23.13
C TYR A 85 -1.09 -1.96 -22.56
N ILE A 86 0.05 -2.54 -22.96
CA ILE A 86 1.38 -2.10 -22.50
C ILE A 86 1.70 -0.69 -22.98
N LYS A 87 1.29 -0.32 -24.20
CA LYS A 87 1.44 1.07 -24.69
C LYS A 87 0.63 2.06 -23.86
N ALA A 88 -0.60 1.70 -23.49
CA ALA A 88 -1.50 2.56 -22.73
C ALA A 88 -1.13 2.64 -21.25
N PHE A 89 -0.91 1.50 -20.58
CA PHE A 89 -0.78 1.39 -19.12
C PHE A 89 0.63 1.05 -18.63
N GLY A 90 1.59 0.79 -19.53
CA GLY A 90 2.94 0.37 -19.16
C GLY A 90 3.71 1.39 -18.30
N PHE A 91 3.31 2.67 -18.31
CA PHE A 91 3.89 3.69 -17.42
C PHE A 91 3.56 3.48 -15.93
N LEU A 92 2.53 2.67 -15.61
CA LEU A 92 2.18 2.25 -14.26
C LEU A 92 2.73 0.86 -13.89
N MET A 93 3.10 0.06 -14.89
CA MET A 93 3.58 -1.32 -14.72
C MET A 93 5.08 -1.39 -14.48
N ARG A 94 5.53 -2.43 -13.77
CA ARG A 94 6.94 -2.86 -13.80
C ARG A 94 7.19 -3.75 -15.02
N GLU A 95 8.41 -3.71 -15.54
CA GLU A 95 8.86 -4.61 -16.62
C GLU A 95 8.67 -6.10 -16.26
N SER A 96 8.82 -6.46 -14.98
CA SER A 96 8.57 -7.84 -14.48
C SER A 96 7.11 -8.28 -14.52
N GLU A 97 6.17 -7.35 -14.67
CA GLU A 97 4.71 -7.58 -14.70
C GLU A 97 4.19 -7.79 -16.14
N VAL A 98 5.05 -7.64 -17.17
CA VAL A 98 4.64 -7.79 -18.58
C VAL A 98 4.09 -9.19 -18.90
N ASN A 99 4.64 -10.23 -18.26
CA ASN A 99 4.20 -11.63 -18.44
C ASN A 99 3.68 -12.26 -17.15
N LYS A 100 3.33 -11.43 -16.15
CA LYS A 100 2.77 -11.86 -14.85
C LYS A 100 1.55 -11.02 -14.54
N TRP A 101 0.77 -11.41 -13.53
CA TRP A 101 -0.33 -10.59 -13.03
C TRP A 101 0.14 -9.18 -12.68
N ASN A 102 -0.63 -8.18 -13.10
CA ASN A 102 -0.38 -6.77 -12.81
C ASN A 102 -0.51 -6.53 -11.32
N GLY A 103 0.36 -5.69 -10.74
CA GLY A 103 0.31 -5.32 -9.33
C GLY A 103 -1.05 -4.77 -8.88
N ILE A 104 -1.81 -4.15 -9.78
CA ILE A 104 -3.17 -3.64 -9.48
C ILE A 104 -4.13 -4.77 -9.09
N VAL A 105 -3.97 -5.99 -9.63
CA VAL A 105 -4.79 -7.14 -9.22
C VAL A 105 -4.55 -7.47 -7.75
N TRP A 106 -3.29 -7.56 -7.33
CA TRP A 106 -2.91 -7.82 -5.94
C TRP A 106 -3.35 -6.70 -5.00
N TYR A 107 -3.24 -5.46 -5.45
CA TYR A 107 -3.71 -4.28 -4.74
C TYR A 107 -5.21 -4.32 -4.45
N LEU A 108 -6.02 -4.51 -5.50
CA LEU A 108 -7.48 -4.57 -5.38
C LEU A 108 -7.94 -5.78 -4.55
N LEU A 109 -7.25 -6.92 -4.69
CA LEU A 109 -7.52 -8.09 -3.87
C LEU A 109 -7.23 -7.81 -2.38
N GLY A 110 -6.09 -7.21 -2.05
CA GLY A 110 -5.74 -6.85 -0.67
C GLY A 110 -6.75 -5.89 -0.04
N LEU A 111 -7.11 -4.81 -0.75
CA LEU A 111 -8.14 -3.88 -0.31
C LEU A 111 -9.50 -4.56 -0.08
N THR A 112 -9.93 -5.39 -1.03
CA THR A 112 -11.21 -6.09 -0.95
C THR A 112 -11.25 -7.01 0.26
N LEU A 113 -10.19 -7.79 0.50
CA LEU A 113 -10.09 -8.66 1.68
C LEU A 113 -10.13 -7.86 2.97
N VAL A 114 -9.41 -6.74 3.02
CA VAL A 114 -9.40 -5.87 4.20
C VAL A 114 -10.82 -5.36 4.50
N PHE A 115 -11.51 -4.81 3.50
CA PHE A 115 -12.85 -4.25 3.66
C PHE A 115 -13.93 -5.28 4.01
N LEU A 116 -13.74 -6.53 3.63
CA LEU A 116 -14.67 -7.61 3.95
C LEU A 116 -14.52 -8.12 5.38
N VAL A 117 -13.31 -8.02 5.95
CA VAL A 117 -12.96 -8.72 7.20
C VAL A 117 -12.79 -7.76 8.38
N PHE A 118 -12.27 -6.55 8.15
CA PHE A 118 -11.85 -5.67 9.22
C PHE A 118 -12.81 -4.50 9.43
N PRO A 119 -12.90 -3.97 10.67
CA PRO A 119 -13.58 -2.72 10.97
C PRO A 119 -13.06 -1.55 10.14
N LYS A 120 -13.86 -0.48 10.08
CA LYS A 120 -13.62 0.66 9.21
C LYS A 120 -12.28 1.35 9.48
N ASP A 121 -11.96 1.61 10.74
CA ASP A 121 -10.71 2.23 11.19
C ASP A 121 -9.48 1.37 10.89
N ILE A 122 -9.52 0.07 11.20
CA ILE A 122 -8.41 -0.84 10.84
C ILE A 122 -8.20 -0.91 9.33
N SER A 123 -9.30 -0.90 8.57
CA SER A 123 -9.26 -0.87 7.12
C SER A 123 -8.58 0.39 6.59
N LEU A 124 -8.99 1.57 7.06
CA LEU A 124 -8.40 2.86 6.67
C LEU A 124 -6.90 2.88 6.98
N LEU A 125 -6.51 2.52 8.21
CA LEU A 125 -5.11 2.52 8.62
C LEU A 125 -4.26 1.62 7.73
N SER A 126 -4.73 0.40 7.45
CA SER A 126 -3.98 -0.54 6.61
C SER A 126 -3.75 -0.04 5.19
N ILE A 127 -4.69 0.76 4.65
CA ILE A 127 -4.56 1.41 3.35
C ILE A 127 -3.53 2.53 3.42
N LEU A 128 -3.52 3.33 4.48
CA LEU A 128 -2.51 4.37 4.68
C LEU A 128 -1.11 3.77 4.84
N LEU A 129 -1.00 2.62 5.50
CA LEU A 129 0.26 1.88 5.62
C LEU A 129 0.74 1.36 4.26
N LEU A 130 -0.14 0.73 3.48
CA LEU A 130 0.18 0.34 2.11
C LEU A 130 0.56 1.56 1.27
N SER A 131 -0.29 2.59 1.24
CA SER A 131 -0.19 3.76 0.37
C SER A 131 1.03 4.63 0.71
N TRP A 132 1.11 5.13 1.94
CA TRP A 132 2.09 6.13 2.32
C TRP A 132 3.34 5.50 2.89
N CYS A 133 3.23 4.47 3.73
CA CYS A 133 4.42 3.87 4.36
C CYS A 133 5.27 3.10 3.36
N ASP A 134 4.68 2.27 2.48
CA ASP A 134 5.46 1.57 1.43
C ASP A 134 6.11 2.56 0.45
N THR A 135 5.38 3.62 0.08
CA THR A 135 5.94 4.67 -0.79
C THR A 135 7.09 5.39 -0.12
N ALA A 136 6.96 5.75 1.17
CA ALA A 136 8.02 6.37 1.95
C ALA A 136 9.23 5.44 2.06
N ALA A 137 9.03 4.18 2.47
CA ALA A 137 10.08 3.18 2.59
C ALA A 137 10.87 3.02 1.30
N SER A 138 10.17 2.83 0.20
CA SER A 138 10.79 2.55 -1.09
C SER A 138 11.42 3.81 -1.73
N SER A 139 10.93 5.02 -1.42
CA SER A 139 11.49 6.27 -1.93
C SER A 139 12.73 6.69 -1.14
N PHE A 140 12.66 6.72 0.19
CA PHE A 140 13.82 7.02 1.03
C PHE A 140 14.89 5.92 0.97
N GLY A 141 14.48 4.65 0.86
CA GLY A 141 15.42 3.55 0.66
C GLY A 141 16.19 3.63 -0.66
N ARG A 142 15.56 4.10 -1.74
CA ARG A 142 16.26 4.35 -3.02
C ARG A 142 17.14 5.60 -2.98
N ALA A 143 16.64 6.69 -2.41
CA ALA A 143 17.33 7.97 -2.41
C ALA A 143 18.53 7.97 -1.44
N TYR A 144 18.35 7.42 -0.23
CA TYR A 144 19.30 7.56 0.88
C TYR A 144 19.75 6.21 1.47
N GLY A 145 19.23 5.08 1.00
CA GLY A 145 19.57 3.77 1.56
C GLY A 145 21.02 3.35 1.38
N HIS A 146 21.78 4.02 0.51
CA HIS A 146 23.23 3.84 0.37
C HIS A 146 24.04 4.54 1.48
N LEU A 147 23.44 5.51 2.16
CA LEU A 147 24.06 6.28 3.26
C LEU A 147 23.84 5.64 4.64
N THR A 148 23.08 4.54 4.72
CA THR A 148 22.67 3.94 5.99
C THR A 148 22.91 2.43 6.01
N PRO A 149 23.03 1.82 7.20
CA PRO A 149 23.16 0.37 7.32
C PRO A 149 22.00 -0.35 6.62
N LYS A 150 22.31 -1.49 6.01
CA LYS A 150 21.30 -2.40 5.46
C LYS A 150 21.09 -3.54 6.43
N PHE A 151 19.82 -3.83 6.70
CA PHE A 151 19.37 -4.98 7.47
C PHE A 151 18.89 -6.09 6.52
N PHE A 152 18.07 -6.99 7.06
CA PHE A 152 17.51 -8.16 6.39
C PHE A 152 17.12 -7.89 4.92
N ARG A 153 17.54 -8.79 4.01
CA ARG A 153 17.22 -8.74 2.57
C ARG A 153 17.54 -7.40 1.88
N ASN A 154 18.64 -6.73 2.26
CA ASN A 154 19.12 -5.46 1.67
C ASN A 154 18.21 -4.24 1.92
N LYS A 155 17.30 -4.28 2.90
CA LYS A 155 16.51 -3.11 3.28
C LYS A 155 17.36 -2.13 4.09
N SER A 156 17.29 -0.85 3.78
CA SER A 156 18.11 0.19 4.44
C SER A 156 17.42 0.80 5.65
N LEU A 157 18.18 1.18 6.68
CA LEU A 157 17.66 1.94 7.83
C LEU A 157 16.91 3.21 7.40
N ALA A 158 17.36 3.89 6.34
CA ALA A 158 16.67 5.06 5.79
C ALA A 158 15.22 4.76 5.37
N GLY A 159 15.01 3.67 4.64
CA GLY A 159 13.68 3.22 4.20
C GLY A 159 12.82 2.79 5.39
N THR A 160 13.35 1.93 6.25
CA THR A 160 12.64 1.42 7.43
C THR A 160 12.26 2.54 8.41
N GLY A 161 13.15 3.51 8.63
CA GLY A 161 12.88 4.69 9.46
C GLY A 161 11.81 5.60 8.85
N ALA A 162 11.83 5.80 7.53
CA ALA A 162 10.77 6.55 6.83
C ALA A 162 9.40 5.86 6.94
N ALA A 163 9.36 4.53 6.81
CA ALA A 163 8.16 3.73 7.01
C ALA A 163 7.62 3.87 8.43
N PHE A 164 8.50 3.77 9.44
CA PHE A 164 8.13 3.92 10.85
C PHE A 164 7.50 5.29 11.12
N LEU A 165 8.18 6.37 10.75
CA LEU A 165 7.69 7.73 11.00
C LEU A 165 6.38 8.01 10.27
N THR A 166 6.24 7.51 9.05
CA THR A 166 5.02 7.65 8.26
C THR A 166 3.87 6.84 8.86
N GLY A 167 4.14 5.65 9.41
CA GLY A 167 3.12 4.82 10.08
C GLY A 167 2.63 5.41 11.39
N VAL A 168 3.52 6.03 12.16
CA VAL A 168 3.16 6.85 13.34
C VAL A 168 2.29 8.02 12.92
N GLY A 169 2.71 8.77 11.89
CA GLY A 169 1.98 9.93 11.39
C GLY A 169 0.60 9.57 10.82
N ALA A 170 0.49 8.47 10.08
CA ALA A 170 -0.76 7.98 9.52
C ALA A 170 -1.77 7.61 10.61
N ALA A 171 -1.34 6.85 11.63
CA ALA A 171 -2.20 6.51 12.76
C ALA A 171 -2.60 7.75 13.58
N TYR A 172 -1.69 8.69 13.80
CA TYR A 172 -2.02 9.93 14.50
C TYR A 172 -2.99 10.80 13.70
N LEU A 173 -2.80 10.89 12.38
CA LEU A 173 -3.72 11.59 11.49
C LEU A 173 -5.12 10.99 11.56
N GLU A 174 -5.23 9.66 11.48
CA GLU A 174 -6.51 8.98 11.53
C GLU A 174 -7.17 9.09 12.92
N TYR A 175 -6.55 8.51 13.95
CA TYR A 175 -7.16 8.35 15.27
C TYR A 175 -7.06 9.60 16.14
N GLY A 176 -6.04 10.44 15.93
CA GLY A 176 -5.81 11.66 16.71
C GLY A 176 -6.48 12.90 16.14
N LEU A 177 -6.69 12.97 14.81
CA LEU A 177 -7.21 14.17 14.15
C LEU A 177 -8.53 13.90 13.41
N ILE A 178 -8.56 12.97 12.47
CA ILE A 178 -9.68 12.78 11.55
C ILE A 178 -10.89 12.15 12.23
N VAL A 179 -10.70 11.09 13.00
CA VAL A 179 -11.77 10.41 13.75
C VAL A 179 -12.43 11.37 14.75
N PRO A 180 -11.69 12.09 15.62
CA PRO A 180 -12.30 13.06 16.54
C PRO A 180 -12.94 14.26 15.84
N ALA A 181 -12.41 14.72 14.70
CA ALA A 181 -12.98 15.83 13.94
C ALA A 181 -14.26 15.47 13.18
N SER A 182 -14.61 14.18 13.09
CA SER A 182 -15.73 13.67 12.29
C SER A 182 -16.71 12.82 13.12
N PRO A 183 -17.26 13.32 14.25
CA PRO A 183 -18.04 12.50 15.18
C PRO A 183 -19.31 11.89 14.55
N GLY A 184 -19.90 12.57 13.55
CA GLY A 184 -21.07 12.07 12.83
C GLY A 184 -20.80 10.91 11.86
N VAL A 185 -19.55 10.74 11.42
CA VAL A 185 -19.18 9.76 10.38
C VAL A 185 -19.22 8.32 10.90
N ASN A 186 -19.03 8.12 12.20
CA ASN A 186 -18.95 6.79 12.82
C ASN A 186 -20.24 6.40 13.56
N VAL A 187 -21.31 7.20 13.45
CA VAL A 187 -22.56 6.91 14.16
C VAL A 187 -23.16 5.60 13.65
N GLY A 188 -23.33 4.65 14.58
CA GLY A 188 -23.83 3.31 14.28
C GLY A 188 -22.79 2.38 13.62
N GLU A 189 -21.51 2.77 13.58
CA GLU A 189 -20.41 1.92 13.17
C GLU A 189 -19.51 1.59 14.37
N HIS A 190 -19.05 0.34 14.43
CA HIS A 190 -18.11 -0.11 15.43
C HIS A 190 -16.68 0.18 14.94
N LEU A 191 -15.97 1.06 15.65
CA LEU A 191 -14.53 1.23 15.50
C LEU A 191 -13.81 0.20 16.36
N ALA A 192 -12.77 -0.43 15.84
CA ALA A 192 -11.97 -1.37 16.62
C ALA A 192 -11.32 -0.67 17.81
N TRP A 193 -10.78 0.54 17.61
CA TRP A 193 -10.11 1.29 18.67
C TRP A 193 -10.83 2.61 18.97
N SER A 194 -11.03 2.88 20.25
CA SER A 194 -11.31 4.22 20.75
C SER A 194 -10.61 4.42 22.12
N PRO A 195 -10.36 5.67 22.53
CA PRO A 195 -9.81 5.95 23.87
C PRO A 195 -10.68 5.38 25.01
N GLU A 196 -12.00 5.31 24.79
CA GLU A 196 -12.98 4.83 25.74
C GLU A 196 -12.99 3.31 25.84
N THR A 197 -12.85 2.59 24.71
CA THR A 197 -12.97 1.13 24.62
C THR A 197 -11.65 0.39 24.75
N SER A 198 -10.50 1.06 24.56
CA SER A 198 -9.18 0.41 24.62
C SER A 198 -8.34 0.86 25.82
N LYS A 199 -7.54 -0.07 26.35
CA LYS A 199 -6.44 0.17 27.30
C LYS A 199 -5.17 0.65 26.58
N LEU A 200 -5.11 0.51 25.25
CA LEU A 200 -3.99 0.96 24.43
C LEU A 200 -4.08 2.48 24.23
N SER A 201 -3.09 3.23 24.72
CA SER A 201 -3.06 4.68 24.53
C SER A 201 -2.88 5.05 23.06
N LEU A 202 -3.33 6.25 22.66
CA LEU A 202 -3.13 6.75 21.29
C LEU A 202 -1.65 6.73 20.89
N THR A 203 -0.76 7.15 21.78
CA THR A 203 0.68 7.13 21.53
C THR A 203 1.18 5.71 21.27
N ALA A 204 0.75 4.73 22.09
CA ALA A 204 1.14 3.34 21.91
C ALA A 204 0.60 2.76 20.60
N LEU A 205 -0.66 3.08 20.24
CA LEU A 205 -1.26 2.69 18.96
C LEU A 205 -0.46 3.27 17.77
N CYS A 206 -0.12 4.56 17.81
CA CYS A 206 0.64 5.21 16.74
C CYS A 206 2.06 4.62 16.63
N THR A 207 2.75 4.43 17.76
CA THR A 207 4.07 3.78 17.77
C THR A 207 3.99 2.37 17.21
N LEU A 208 2.98 1.59 17.59
CA LEU A 208 2.75 0.24 17.06
C LEU A 208 2.52 0.27 15.55
N SER A 209 1.68 1.18 15.05
CA SER A 209 1.46 1.38 13.61
C SER A 209 2.77 1.67 12.87
N GLY A 210 3.64 2.51 13.44
CA GLY A 210 4.99 2.72 12.92
C GLY A 210 5.82 1.44 12.86
N VAL A 211 5.82 0.64 13.93
CA VAL A 211 6.52 -0.66 13.95
C VAL A 211 5.96 -1.60 12.89
N VAL A 212 4.64 -1.67 12.75
CA VAL A 212 3.96 -2.50 11.74
C VAL A 212 4.34 -2.05 10.33
N GLY A 213 4.31 -0.75 10.03
CA GLY A 213 4.72 -0.21 8.74
C GLY A 213 6.19 -0.50 8.41
N ALA A 214 7.07 -0.39 9.40
CA ALA A 214 8.49 -0.73 9.26
C ALA A 214 8.73 -2.23 9.07
N ALA A 215 7.99 -3.08 9.80
CA ALA A 215 8.12 -4.53 9.74
C ALA A 215 7.51 -5.11 8.45
N ALA A 216 6.39 -4.57 7.97
CA ALA A 216 5.74 -5.01 6.74
C ALA A 216 6.69 -4.92 5.53
N GLU A 217 7.64 -3.97 5.54
CA GLU A 217 8.67 -3.85 4.52
C GLU A 217 9.70 -5.01 4.53
N ALA A 218 9.90 -5.62 5.70
CA ALA A 218 10.89 -6.66 5.96
C ALA A 218 10.34 -8.08 5.77
N VAL A 219 9.01 -8.24 5.87
CA VAL A 219 8.33 -9.53 5.72
C VAL A 219 8.06 -9.78 4.23
N ASP A 220 8.80 -10.71 3.62
CA ASP A 220 8.41 -11.29 2.33
C ASP A 220 7.85 -12.70 2.56
N LEU A 221 6.54 -12.82 2.33
CA LEU A 221 5.72 -14.01 2.53
C LEU A 221 5.68 -14.82 1.24
N TRP A 222 6.55 -15.83 1.13
CA TRP A 222 6.53 -16.82 0.05
C TRP A 222 6.46 -16.23 -1.38
N GLY A 223 7.01 -15.02 -1.59
CA GLY A 223 6.98 -14.34 -2.89
C GLY A 223 5.62 -13.76 -3.30
N LEU A 224 4.69 -13.61 -2.37
CA LEU A 224 3.45 -12.85 -2.58
C LEU A 224 3.75 -11.37 -2.82
N ASP A 225 2.87 -10.70 -3.56
CA ASP A 225 3.04 -9.28 -3.91
C ASP A 225 2.79 -8.37 -2.70
N ASP A 226 3.66 -7.39 -2.50
CA ASP A 226 3.58 -6.39 -1.42
C ASP A 226 2.22 -5.66 -1.38
N ASN A 227 1.58 -5.46 -2.54
CA ASN A 227 0.27 -4.80 -2.62
C ASN A 227 -0.87 -5.62 -2.00
N LEU A 228 -0.68 -6.94 -1.85
CA LEU A 228 -1.60 -7.81 -1.12
C LEU A 228 -1.17 -7.96 0.34
N THR A 229 0.10 -8.25 0.58
CA THR A 229 0.58 -8.66 1.91
C THR A 229 0.59 -7.51 2.91
N ILE A 230 1.05 -6.31 2.52
CA ILE A 230 1.17 -5.17 3.42
C ILE A 230 -0.18 -4.79 4.05
N PRO A 231 -1.27 -4.51 3.31
CA PRO A 231 -2.52 -4.08 3.92
C PRO A 231 -3.14 -5.20 4.76
N VAL A 232 -3.14 -6.44 4.27
CA VAL A 232 -3.74 -7.59 4.98
C VAL A 232 -3.01 -7.88 6.28
N MET A 233 -1.68 -7.97 6.25
CA MET A 233 -0.89 -8.24 7.45
C MET A 233 -0.95 -7.09 8.45
N SER A 234 -0.92 -5.85 7.96
CA SER A 234 -1.05 -4.68 8.83
C SER A 234 -2.41 -4.66 9.51
N ALA A 235 -3.49 -4.95 8.78
CA ALA A 235 -4.84 -5.03 9.36
C ALA A 235 -4.94 -6.15 10.41
N ILE A 236 -4.40 -7.35 10.12
CA ILE A 236 -4.38 -8.46 11.08
C ILE A 236 -3.64 -8.06 12.37
N VAL A 237 -2.42 -7.54 12.26
CA VAL A 237 -1.60 -7.21 13.43
C VAL A 237 -2.24 -6.08 14.25
N MET A 238 -2.74 -5.03 13.59
CA MET A 238 -3.40 -3.93 14.29
C MET A 238 -4.70 -4.38 14.95
N GLN A 239 -5.53 -5.21 14.28
CA GLN A 239 -6.75 -5.75 14.86
C GLN A 239 -6.48 -6.62 16.09
N ILE A 240 -5.49 -7.53 15.99
CA ILE A 240 -5.11 -8.38 17.12
C ILE A 240 -4.62 -7.52 18.28
N ALA A 241 -3.75 -6.55 18.01
CA ALA A 241 -3.24 -5.67 19.05
C ALA A 241 -4.37 -4.90 19.73
N VAL A 242 -5.28 -4.29 18.98
CA VAL A 242 -6.41 -3.55 19.57
C VAL A 242 -7.30 -4.47 20.40
N ALA A 243 -7.62 -5.67 19.90
CA ALA A 243 -8.44 -6.66 20.61
C ALA A 243 -7.78 -7.16 21.92
N LEU A 244 -6.46 -7.33 21.94
CA LEU A 244 -5.74 -7.73 23.16
C LEU A 244 -5.78 -6.69 24.28
N PHE A 245 -6.04 -5.43 23.93
CA PHE A 245 -6.14 -4.31 24.87
C PHE A 245 -7.58 -3.79 25.00
N GLU A 246 -8.60 -4.55 24.59
CA GLU A 246 -10.00 -4.18 24.82
C GLU A 246 -10.30 -4.10 26.34
N LYS A 247 -11.20 -3.17 26.72
CA LYS A 247 -11.50 -2.91 28.13
C LYS A 247 -12.41 -3.93 28.76
#